data_AF-A0A1H1PLV3-F1
#
_entry.id   AF-A0A1H1PLV3-F1
#
_cell.length_a   1.000
_cell.length_b   1.000
_cell.length_c   1.000
_cell.angle_alpha   90.00
_cell.angle_beta   90.00
_cell.angle_gamma   90.00
#
_symmetry.space_group_name_H-M   'P 1'
#
loop_
_entity.id
_entity.type
_entity.pdbx_description
1 polymer ?
#
loop_
_entity_poly.entity_id
_entity_poly.type
_entity_poly.pdbx_seq_one_letter_code
_entity_poly.pdbx_strand_id
1 'polypeptide(L)'
;MHLLTVFSHPIRSSYPGQVMDAFHEPFRAAGQSIDVLDLHAEGFDPRFAEADHQHFWGADIPDGIESMHRRVEAADSLAFVFPVYWWSMPAMMKGWIERVFTGGWAYQYGAGVADRGMQPLHGLLPHVPTALIGIGGSKQRTYDKYGYEDAMRTQLDVGVFAYSGITDVESHLIPDIEAPGNTENRAAGLDEARSIATAFASPTRRTRNAKADHLNRRVAMAP
;
A
#
# COMPACT_ATOMS: atom_id res chain seq x y z
N MET A 1 -12.69 15.32 -0.47
CA MET A 1 -11.66 14.32 -0.80
C MET A 1 -12.19 12.94 -0.44
N HIS A 2 -11.83 11.94 -1.24
CA HIS A 2 -12.21 10.54 -1.12
C HIS A 2 -10.97 9.69 -0.85
N LEU A 3 -10.92 9.06 0.32
CA LEU A 3 -9.87 8.13 0.70
C LEU A 3 -10.33 6.70 0.41
N LEU A 4 -9.59 5.95 -0.41
CA LEU A 4 -9.73 4.50 -0.47
C LEU A 4 -8.72 3.86 0.49
N THR A 5 -9.21 3.10 1.47
CA THR A 5 -8.37 2.31 2.38
C THR A 5 -8.48 0.83 2.06
N VAL A 6 -7.39 0.22 1.60
CA VAL A 6 -7.26 -1.23 1.44
C VAL A 6 -6.80 -1.84 2.77
N PHE A 7 -7.60 -2.74 3.31
CA PHE A 7 -7.35 -3.38 4.61
C PHE A 7 -7.27 -4.89 4.46
N SER A 8 -6.33 -5.50 5.19
CA SER A 8 -6.14 -6.95 5.17
C SER A 8 -5.86 -7.51 6.56
N HIS A 9 -6.91 -7.93 7.27
CA HIS A 9 -6.80 -8.77 8.46
C HIS A 9 -8.03 -9.67 8.61
N PRO A 10 -7.90 -10.96 8.96
CA PRO A 10 -9.05 -11.88 9.08
C PRO A 10 -9.99 -11.56 10.25
N ILE A 11 -9.54 -10.72 11.20
CA ILE A 11 -10.29 -10.33 12.41
C ILE A 11 -10.38 -8.81 12.45
N ARG A 12 -11.53 -8.22 12.13
CA ARG A 12 -11.72 -6.76 12.07
C ARG A 12 -11.59 -6.04 13.42
N SER A 13 -11.91 -6.71 14.53
CA SER A 13 -11.80 -6.16 15.89
C SER A 13 -10.38 -6.24 16.48
N SER A 14 -9.42 -6.81 15.74
CA SER A 14 -8.03 -6.90 16.16
C SER A 14 -7.36 -5.52 16.21
N TYR A 15 -6.14 -5.48 16.75
CA TYR A 15 -5.35 -4.25 16.82
C TYR A 15 -5.12 -3.60 15.43
N PRO A 16 -4.82 -4.34 14.34
CA PRO A 16 -4.82 -3.74 13.00
C PRO A 16 -6.11 -3.03 12.57
N GLY A 17 -7.28 -3.56 12.95
CA GLY A 17 -8.54 -2.87 12.70
C GLY A 17 -8.66 -1.57 13.53
N GLN A 18 -8.17 -1.57 14.77
CA GLN A 18 -8.14 -0.38 15.61
C GLN A 18 -7.17 0.68 15.06
N VAL A 19 -6.01 0.28 14.52
CA VAL A 19 -5.07 1.18 13.85
C VAL A 19 -5.72 1.82 12.62
N MET A 20 -6.44 1.04 11.81
CA MET A 20 -7.20 1.58 10.68
C MET A 20 -8.24 2.60 11.15
N ASP A 21 -9.01 2.27 12.19
CA ASP A 21 -10.02 3.19 12.75
C ASP A 21 -9.39 4.49 13.24
N ALA A 22 -8.27 4.43 13.96
CA ALA A 22 -7.53 5.59 14.44
C ALA A 22 -6.97 6.42 13.28
N PHE A 23 -6.44 5.77 12.23
CA PHE A 23 -6.00 6.45 11.01
C PHE A 23 -7.16 7.17 10.29
N HIS A 24 -8.39 6.64 10.33
CA HIS A 24 -9.56 7.26 9.71
C HIS A 24 -10.11 8.47 10.49
N GLU A 25 -9.80 8.61 11.78
CA GLU A 25 -10.40 9.67 12.61
C GLU A 25 -10.16 11.09 12.06
N PRO A 26 -8.93 11.51 11.67
CA PRO A 26 -8.71 12.86 11.13
C PRO A 26 -9.43 13.11 9.81
N PHE A 27 -9.53 12.10 8.95
CA PHE A 27 -10.27 12.18 7.68
C PHE A 27 -11.77 12.41 7.93
N ARG A 28 -12.37 11.65 8.86
CA ARG A 28 -13.77 11.81 9.25
C ARG A 28 -14.02 13.17 9.89
N ALA A 29 -13.13 13.63 10.77
CA ALA A 29 -13.23 14.94 11.40
C ALA A 29 -13.17 16.10 10.39
N ALA A 30 -12.43 15.92 9.29
CA ALA A 30 -12.36 16.85 8.18
C ALA A 30 -13.53 16.72 7.17
N GLY A 31 -14.53 15.86 7.44
CA GLY A 31 -15.68 15.64 6.55
C GLY A 31 -15.33 14.92 5.25
N GLN A 32 -14.19 14.22 5.20
CA GLN A 32 -13.79 13.44 4.03
C GLN A 32 -14.52 12.11 3.97
N SER A 33 -14.80 11.63 2.77
CA SER A 33 -15.41 10.32 2.55
C SER A 33 -14.33 9.24 2.56
N ILE A 34 -14.65 8.07 3.11
CA ILE A 34 -13.74 6.95 3.22
C ILE A 34 -14.43 5.72 2.65
N ASP A 35 -13.84 5.14 1.62
CA ASP A 35 -14.16 3.82 1.13
C ASP A 35 -13.21 2.79 1.76
N VAL A 36 -13.75 1.74 2.37
CA VAL A 36 -12.96 0.68 2.99
C VAL A 36 -13.08 -0.57 2.15
N LEU A 37 -11.97 -0.97 1.53
CA LEU A 37 -11.81 -2.26 0.86
C LEU A 37 -11.23 -3.25 1.86
N ASP A 38 -12.10 -3.88 2.66
CA ASP A 38 -11.71 -4.96 3.57
C ASP A 38 -11.66 -6.28 2.78
N LEU A 39 -10.45 -6.68 2.36
CA LEU A 39 -10.25 -7.82 1.47
C LEU A 39 -10.77 -9.14 2.06
N HIS A 40 -10.76 -9.28 3.39
CA HIS A 40 -11.28 -10.47 4.05
C HIS A 40 -12.82 -10.43 4.14
N ALA A 41 -13.39 -9.29 4.54
CA ALA A 41 -14.84 -9.15 4.65
C ALA A 41 -15.54 -9.20 3.28
N GLU A 42 -14.89 -8.69 2.24
CA GLU A 42 -15.39 -8.74 0.85
C GLU A 42 -15.12 -10.09 0.15
N GLY A 43 -14.42 -11.02 0.80
CA GLY A 43 -14.18 -12.36 0.27
C GLY A 43 -13.30 -12.37 -0.99
N PHE A 44 -12.34 -11.44 -1.08
CA PHE A 44 -11.44 -11.36 -2.22
C PHE A 44 -10.62 -12.65 -2.38
N ASP A 45 -10.50 -13.16 -3.61
CA ASP A 45 -9.63 -14.30 -3.92
C ASP A 45 -8.23 -13.78 -4.30
N PRO A 46 -7.19 -14.01 -3.48
CA PRO A 46 -5.86 -13.48 -3.76
C PRO A 46 -5.06 -14.32 -4.76
N ARG A 47 -5.59 -15.45 -5.22
CA ARG A 47 -4.84 -16.36 -6.10
C ARG A 47 -4.80 -15.79 -7.52
N PHE A 48 -3.59 -15.59 -8.02
CA PHE A 48 -3.35 -15.32 -9.44
C PHE A 48 -3.65 -16.59 -10.25
N ALA A 49 -4.76 -16.59 -10.98
CA ALA A 49 -5.30 -17.73 -11.71
C ALA A 49 -4.99 -17.66 -13.21
N GLU A 50 -5.45 -18.66 -13.97
CA GLU A 50 -5.25 -18.74 -15.41
C GLU A 50 -5.79 -17.51 -16.16
N ALA A 51 -6.97 -17.01 -15.78
CA ALA A 51 -7.56 -15.82 -16.38
C ALA A 51 -6.67 -14.57 -16.17
N ASP A 52 -6.06 -14.42 -14.99
CA ASP A 52 -5.13 -13.32 -14.72
C ASP A 52 -3.87 -13.44 -15.61
N HIS A 53 -3.38 -14.66 -15.84
CA HIS A 53 -2.26 -14.90 -16.76
C HIS A 53 -2.63 -14.65 -18.23
N GLN A 54 -3.83 -15.04 -18.65
CA GLN A 54 -4.34 -14.77 -20.00
C GLN A 54 -4.47 -13.26 -20.23
N HIS A 55 -5.03 -12.53 -19.25
CA HIS A 55 -5.11 -11.07 -19.29
C HIS A 55 -3.72 -10.42 -19.32
N PHE A 56 -2.77 -10.96 -18.54
CA PHE A 56 -1.38 -10.54 -18.64
C PHE A 56 -0.89 -10.63 -20.09
N TRP A 57 -1.32 -11.58 -20.91
CA TRP A 57 -0.96 -11.68 -22.33
C TRP A 57 -1.94 -11.01 -23.32
N GLY A 58 -2.82 -10.12 -22.83
CA GLY A 58 -3.68 -9.28 -23.66
C GLY A 58 -5.09 -9.83 -23.89
N ALA A 59 -5.50 -10.86 -23.15
CA ALA A 59 -6.90 -11.24 -23.07
C ALA A 59 -7.71 -10.21 -22.25
N ASP A 60 -9.03 -10.40 -22.22
CA ASP A 60 -9.94 -9.52 -21.47
C ASP A 60 -9.64 -9.54 -19.97
N ILE A 61 -9.99 -8.44 -19.30
CA ILE A 61 -9.82 -8.28 -17.86
C ILE A 61 -10.66 -9.31 -17.07
N PRO A 62 -10.11 -9.97 -16.04
CA PRO A 62 -10.86 -10.94 -15.27
C PRO A 62 -12.03 -10.32 -14.50
N ASP A 63 -13.07 -11.13 -14.26
CA ASP A 63 -14.26 -10.71 -13.54
C ASP A 63 -13.94 -10.07 -12.18
N GLY A 64 -14.62 -8.97 -11.90
CA GLY A 64 -14.48 -8.21 -10.64
C GLY A 64 -13.31 -7.24 -10.59
N ILE A 65 -12.28 -7.40 -11.42
CA ILE A 65 -11.09 -6.53 -11.37
C ILE A 65 -11.41 -5.09 -11.80
N GLU A 66 -12.23 -4.88 -12.83
CA GLU A 66 -12.69 -3.53 -13.22
C GLU A 66 -13.37 -2.78 -12.06
N SER A 67 -14.09 -3.49 -11.20
CA SER A 67 -14.75 -2.84 -10.07
C SER A 67 -13.73 -2.29 -9.06
N MET A 68 -12.59 -2.97 -8.91
CA MET A 68 -11.47 -2.52 -8.08
C MET A 68 -10.73 -1.35 -8.73
N HIS A 69 -10.54 -1.37 -10.06
CA HIS A 69 -10.01 -0.22 -10.81
C HIS A 69 -10.85 1.03 -10.58
N ARG A 70 -12.17 0.93 -10.71
CA ARG A 70 -13.09 2.06 -10.48
C ARG A 70 -12.99 2.64 -9.07
N ARG A 71 -12.76 1.80 -8.04
CA ARG A 71 -12.56 2.29 -6.66
C ARG A 71 -11.26 3.07 -6.53
N VAL A 72 -10.18 2.60 -7.16
CA VAL A 72 -8.89 3.32 -7.18
C VAL A 72 -9.00 4.63 -7.95
N GLU A 73 -9.68 4.64 -9.10
CA GLU A 73 -9.88 5.84 -9.92
C GLU A 73 -10.76 6.90 -9.26
N ALA A 74 -11.71 6.49 -8.42
CA ALA A 74 -12.55 7.40 -7.65
C ALA A 74 -11.83 8.04 -6.44
N ALA A 75 -10.65 7.53 -6.08
CA ALA A 75 -9.91 7.95 -4.89
C ALA A 75 -9.02 9.17 -5.17
N ASP A 76 -9.11 10.16 -4.26
CA ASP A 76 -8.17 11.28 -4.22
C ASP A 76 -6.88 10.92 -3.48
N SER A 77 -6.92 9.89 -2.62
CA SER A 77 -5.77 9.31 -1.92
C SER A 77 -6.01 7.83 -1.58
N LEU A 78 -4.92 7.08 -1.43
CA LEU A 78 -4.93 5.68 -1.04
C LEU A 78 -4.30 5.49 0.34
N ALA A 79 -4.83 4.54 1.10
CA ALA A 79 -4.19 4.01 2.29
C ALA A 79 -4.18 2.48 2.27
N PHE A 80 -3.09 1.89 2.76
CA PHE A 80 -2.96 0.45 2.96
C PHE A 80 -2.67 0.18 4.43
N VAL A 81 -3.54 -0.56 5.12
CA VAL A 81 -3.36 -0.88 6.54
C VAL A 81 -3.29 -2.40 6.71
N PHE A 82 -2.17 -2.89 7.23
CA PHE A 82 -1.91 -4.33 7.30
C PHE A 82 -0.92 -4.74 8.40
N PRO A 83 -1.06 -5.95 8.97
CA PRO A 83 0.01 -6.54 9.77
C PRO A 83 1.21 -6.90 8.88
N VAL A 84 2.43 -6.68 9.37
CA VAL A 84 3.65 -7.10 8.68
C VAL A 84 3.81 -8.61 8.84
N TYR A 85 3.65 -9.34 7.74
CA TYR A 85 3.90 -10.78 7.67
C TYR A 85 5.10 -11.05 6.79
N TRP A 86 6.08 -11.77 7.35
CA TRP A 86 7.33 -12.10 6.64
C TRP A 86 7.98 -10.88 5.97
N TRP A 87 8.07 -9.77 6.71
CA TRP A 87 8.69 -8.52 6.24
C TRP A 87 8.04 -7.93 4.98
N SER A 88 6.72 -8.13 4.84
CA SER A 88 5.90 -7.53 3.78
C SER A 88 4.41 -7.50 4.20
N MET A 89 3.54 -7.17 3.25
CA MET A 89 2.09 -7.25 3.40
C MET A 89 1.59 -8.71 3.44
N PRO A 90 0.39 -8.99 3.99
CA PRO A 90 -0.20 -10.32 3.96
C PRO A 90 -0.44 -10.82 2.53
N ALA A 91 -0.45 -12.15 2.34
CA ALA A 91 -0.72 -12.77 1.05
C ALA A 91 -2.05 -12.31 0.42
N MET A 92 -3.07 -12.03 1.24
CA MET A 92 -4.36 -11.49 0.78
C MET A 92 -4.18 -10.13 0.07
N MET A 93 -3.48 -9.19 0.71
CA MET A 93 -3.18 -7.88 0.12
C MET A 93 -2.21 -7.97 -1.05
N LYS A 94 -1.20 -8.85 -0.97
CA LYS A 94 -0.26 -9.05 -2.08
C LYS A 94 -0.96 -9.61 -3.31
N GLY A 95 -1.87 -10.56 -3.13
CA GLY A 95 -2.70 -11.09 -4.21
C GLY A 95 -3.63 -10.04 -4.81
N TRP A 96 -4.14 -9.11 -4.00
CA TRP A 96 -4.91 -7.97 -4.52
C TRP A 96 -4.07 -7.11 -5.45
N ILE A 97 -2.84 -6.78 -5.04
CA ILE A 97 -1.89 -6.05 -5.90
C ILE A 97 -1.62 -6.85 -7.18
N GLU A 98 -1.32 -8.14 -7.08
CA GLU A 98 -0.97 -8.99 -8.24
C GLU A 98 -2.10 -9.10 -9.27
N ARG A 99 -3.35 -9.18 -8.82
CA ARG A 99 -4.51 -9.33 -9.71
C ARG A 99 -5.06 -8.00 -10.22
N VAL A 100 -4.99 -6.94 -9.42
CA VAL A 100 -5.61 -5.64 -9.75
C VAL A 100 -4.65 -4.72 -10.48
N PHE A 101 -3.34 -4.78 -10.23
CA PHE A 101 -2.38 -3.87 -10.88
C PHE A 101 -1.99 -4.44 -12.25
N THR A 102 -2.95 -4.44 -13.19
CA THR A 102 -2.84 -5.11 -14.48
C THR A 102 -2.09 -4.27 -15.53
N GLY A 103 -1.57 -4.96 -16.55
CA GLY A 103 -0.99 -4.32 -17.72
C GLY A 103 -2.06 -3.62 -18.57
N GLY A 104 -1.77 -2.41 -19.05
CA GLY A 104 -2.74 -1.56 -19.75
C GLY A 104 -3.60 -0.70 -18.82
N TRP A 105 -3.55 -0.92 -17.50
CA TRP A 105 -4.20 -0.08 -16.50
C TRP A 105 -3.20 0.51 -15.49
N ALA A 106 -2.41 -0.33 -14.82
CA ALA A 106 -1.41 0.14 -13.84
C ALA A 106 -0.05 0.47 -14.49
N TYR A 107 0.34 -0.30 -15.50
CA TYR A 107 1.60 -0.12 -16.22
C TYR A 107 1.50 -0.63 -17.66
N GLN A 108 2.42 -0.19 -18.52
CA GLN A 108 2.51 -0.67 -19.90
C GLN A 108 3.94 -0.59 -20.43
N TYR A 109 4.34 -1.55 -21.26
CA TYR A 109 5.57 -1.48 -22.04
C TYR A 109 5.24 -0.98 -23.43
N GLY A 110 5.89 0.09 -23.90
CA GLY A 110 5.59 0.70 -25.20
C GLY A 110 4.08 0.90 -25.42
N ALA A 111 3.53 0.33 -26.49
CA ALA A 111 2.12 0.36 -26.84
C ALA A 111 1.32 -0.85 -26.30
N GLY A 112 1.94 -1.85 -25.67
CA GLY A 112 1.24 -3.02 -25.14
C GLY A 112 2.08 -4.28 -25.03
N VAL A 113 1.40 -5.44 -25.00
CA VAL A 113 2.04 -6.75 -24.74
C VAL A 113 3.15 -7.09 -25.72
N ALA A 114 3.01 -6.72 -27.00
CA ALA A 114 3.99 -6.99 -28.05
C ALA A 114 5.34 -6.29 -27.83
N ASP A 115 5.36 -5.22 -27.03
CA ASP A 115 6.56 -4.40 -26.77
C ASP A 115 7.29 -4.80 -25.48
N ARG A 116 6.79 -5.80 -24.74
CA ARG A 116 7.40 -6.25 -23.49
C ARG A 116 8.80 -6.79 -23.71
N GLY A 117 9.74 -6.33 -22.88
CA GLY A 117 11.16 -6.68 -23.00
C GLY A 117 11.89 -5.95 -24.14
N MET A 118 11.18 -5.18 -24.96
CA MET A 118 11.73 -4.45 -26.11
C MET A 118 11.66 -2.94 -25.96
N GLN A 119 10.60 -2.43 -25.33
CA GLN A 119 10.40 -1.00 -25.07
C GLN A 119 10.45 -0.68 -23.58
N PRO A 120 10.64 0.61 -23.21
CA PRO A 120 10.57 1.05 -21.83
C PRO A 120 9.19 0.81 -21.19
N LEU A 121 9.20 0.72 -19.86
CA LEU A 121 8.00 0.71 -19.03
C LEU A 121 7.48 2.13 -18.82
N HIS A 122 6.16 2.28 -18.86
CA HIS A 122 5.41 3.44 -18.44
C HIS A 122 4.45 3.05 -17.31
N GLY A 123 4.52 3.74 -16.17
CA GLY A 123 3.48 3.69 -15.15
C GLY A 123 2.27 4.48 -15.61
N LEU A 124 1.06 3.93 -15.43
CA LEU A 124 -0.18 4.49 -15.96
C LEU A 124 -1.10 5.03 -14.88
N LEU A 125 -0.88 4.66 -13.61
CA LEU A 125 -1.70 5.19 -12.53
C LEU A 125 -1.41 6.68 -12.30
N PRO A 126 -2.46 7.47 -12.02
CA PRO A 126 -2.33 8.90 -11.82
C PRO A 126 -1.53 9.21 -10.55
N HIS A 127 -1.20 10.49 -10.36
CA HIS A 127 -0.63 10.97 -9.11
C HIS A 127 -1.68 10.92 -7.99
N VAL A 128 -1.82 9.75 -7.36
CA VAL A 128 -2.66 9.52 -6.19
C VAL A 128 -1.77 9.35 -4.94
N PRO A 129 -1.77 10.30 -4.00
CA PRO A 129 -0.99 10.17 -2.77
C PRO A 129 -1.34 8.87 -2.05
N THR A 130 -0.33 8.12 -1.61
CA THR A 130 -0.52 6.78 -1.06
C THR A 130 0.24 6.61 0.26
N ALA A 131 -0.48 6.25 1.33
CA ALA A 131 0.12 5.91 2.61
C ALA A 131 0.06 4.41 2.87
N LEU A 132 1.14 3.81 3.37
CA LEU A 132 1.16 2.43 3.85
C LEU A 132 1.44 2.42 5.35
N ILE A 133 0.62 1.69 6.10
CA ILE A 133 0.71 1.56 7.55
C ILE A 133 0.93 0.08 7.88
N GLY A 134 2.20 -0.29 8.00
CA GLY A 134 2.62 -1.63 8.42
C GLY A 134 2.60 -1.75 9.94
N ILE A 135 1.97 -2.79 10.46
CA ILE A 135 1.88 -3.05 11.90
C ILE A 135 2.76 -4.25 12.26
N GLY A 136 3.87 -3.98 12.96
CA GLY A 136 4.92 -4.95 13.21
C GLY A 136 4.90 -5.51 14.63
N GLY A 137 4.99 -6.83 14.76
CA GLY A 137 5.18 -7.48 16.07
C GLY A 137 6.57 -7.23 16.68
N SER A 138 7.60 -7.17 15.83
CA SER A 138 8.99 -6.94 16.23
C SER A 138 9.28 -5.49 16.62
N LYS A 139 10.30 -5.28 17.45
CA LYS A 139 10.84 -3.97 17.83
C LYS A 139 11.53 -3.27 16.66
N GLN A 140 11.54 -1.93 16.65
CA GLN A 140 12.23 -1.12 15.63
C GLN A 140 13.68 -1.56 15.41
N ARG A 141 14.43 -1.80 16.49
CA ARG A 141 15.83 -2.28 16.42
C ARG A 141 16.05 -3.53 15.56
N THR A 142 15.03 -4.38 15.43
CA THR A 142 15.10 -5.58 14.59
C THR A 142 14.98 -5.21 13.12
N TYR A 143 14.07 -4.28 12.78
CA TYR A 143 13.95 -3.76 11.42
C TYR A 143 15.23 -3.08 10.96
N ASP A 144 15.80 -2.23 11.82
CA ASP A 144 17.04 -1.50 11.52
C ASP A 144 18.22 -2.45 11.33
N LYS A 145 18.41 -3.41 12.26
CA LYS A 145 19.55 -4.34 12.25
C LYS A 145 19.65 -5.17 10.97
N TYR A 146 18.51 -5.60 10.43
CA TYR A 146 18.47 -6.48 9.26
C TYR A 146 18.09 -5.76 7.97
N GLY A 147 17.83 -4.45 8.01
CA GLY A 147 17.41 -3.66 6.86
C GLY A 147 16.01 -4.02 6.34
N TYR A 148 15.13 -4.55 7.19
CA TYR A 148 13.80 -4.97 6.77
C TYR A 148 12.93 -3.80 6.33
N GLU A 149 13.05 -2.66 7.00
CA GLU A 149 12.30 -1.47 6.60
C GLU A 149 12.73 -0.98 5.20
N ASP A 150 14.02 -0.98 4.90
CA ASP A 150 14.52 -0.63 3.56
C ASP A 150 14.11 -1.65 2.50
N ALA A 151 14.11 -2.95 2.84
CA ALA A 151 13.62 -4.00 1.95
C ALA A 151 12.12 -3.82 1.66
N MET A 152 11.31 -3.49 2.68
CA MET A 152 9.90 -3.17 2.52
C MET A 152 9.69 -1.93 1.66
N ARG A 153 10.37 -0.81 1.95
CA ARG A 153 10.25 0.41 1.14
C ARG A 153 10.68 0.20 -0.31
N THR A 154 11.71 -0.61 -0.54
CA THR A 154 12.16 -0.94 -1.89
C THR A 154 11.11 -1.77 -2.64
N GLN A 155 10.59 -2.83 -2.05
CA GLN A 155 9.62 -3.67 -2.74
C GLN A 155 8.26 -2.97 -2.90
N LEU A 156 7.81 -2.19 -1.92
CA LEU A 156 6.49 -1.58 -1.87
C LEU A 156 6.50 -0.22 -2.58
N ASP A 157 7.18 0.77 -1.99
CA ASP A 157 7.15 2.15 -2.46
C ASP A 157 7.68 2.25 -3.90
N VAL A 158 8.78 1.54 -4.20
CA VAL A 158 9.40 1.58 -5.52
C VAL A 158 8.87 0.47 -6.44
N GLY A 159 8.91 -0.77 -5.97
CA GLY A 159 8.62 -1.95 -6.80
C GLY A 159 7.15 -2.13 -7.18
N VAL A 160 6.22 -1.60 -6.40
CA VAL A 160 4.78 -1.68 -6.69
C VAL A 160 4.24 -0.32 -7.14
N PHE A 161 4.33 0.69 -6.27
CA PHE A 161 3.63 1.95 -6.49
C PHE A 161 4.35 2.83 -7.52
N ALA A 162 5.63 3.14 -7.32
CA ALA A 162 6.37 3.98 -8.27
C ALA A 162 6.55 3.29 -9.63
N TYR A 163 6.67 1.96 -9.66
CA TYR A 163 6.62 1.15 -10.88
C TYR A 163 5.34 1.41 -11.69
N SER A 164 4.21 1.53 -11.00
CA SER A 164 2.89 1.76 -11.61
C SER A 164 2.57 3.24 -11.84
N GLY A 165 3.50 4.16 -11.54
CA GLY A 165 3.34 5.61 -11.75
C GLY A 165 3.03 6.40 -10.48
N ILE A 166 2.63 5.75 -9.39
CA ILE A 166 2.36 6.39 -8.10
C ILE A 166 3.68 6.66 -7.38
N THR A 167 4.18 7.90 -7.49
CA THR A 167 5.48 8.27 -6.91
C THR A 167 5.40 8.91 -5.53
N ASP A 168 4.24 9.46 -5.17
CA ASP A 168 3.98 10.07 -3.86
C ASP A 168 3.48 9.02 -2.87
N VAL A 169 4.45 8.32 -2.30
CA VAL A 169 4.24 7.19 -1.41
C VAL A 169 4.95 7.44 -0.09
N GLU A 170 4.24 7.22 1.02
CA GLU A 170 4.85 7.16 2.34
C GLU A 170 4.51 5.86 3.08
N SER A 171 5.55 5.06 3.31
CA SER A 171 5.46 3.88 4.19
C SER A 171 5.78 4.25 5.64
N HIS A 172 4.96 3.75 6.55
CA HIS A 172 5.05 3.90 8.00
C HIS A 172 5.04 2.53 8.67
N LEU A 173 5.72 2.44 9.81
CA LEU A 173 5.79 1.24 10.62
C LEU A 173 5.35 1.56 12.05
N ILE A 174 4.40 0.79 12.57
CA ILE A 174 4.01 0.78 14.00
C ILE A 174 4.54 -0.53 14.60
N PRO A 175 5.74 -0.53 15.21
CA PRO A 175 6.39 -1.74 15.72
C PRO A 175 5.98 -2.10 17.17
N ASP A 176 6.46 -3.25 17.64
CA ASP A 176 6.40 -3.70 19.05
C ASP A 176 4.98 -3.83 19.65
N ILE A 177 4.09 -4.57 18.99
CA ILE A 177 2.67 -4.68 19.38
C ILE A 177 2.22 -6.05 19.92
N GLU A 178 3.10 -7.06 19.88
CA GLU A 178 2.75 -8.46 20.18
C GLU A 178 3.08 -8.91 21.62
N ALA A 179 4.00 -8.25 22.33
CA ALA A 179 4.44 -8.75 23.62
C ALA A 179 3.36 -8.57 24.72
N PRO A 180 3.25 -9.50 25.67
CA PRO A 180 2.41 -9.34 26.86
C PRO A 180 2.77 -8.05 27.61
N GLY A 181 1.78 -7.20 27.90
CA GLY A 181 1.99 -5.91 28.57
C GLY A 181 2.16 -4.70 27.65
N ASN A 182 2.11 -4.87 26.33
CA ASN A 182 2.24 -3.77 25.34
C ASN A 182 1.02 -2.84 25.25
N THR A 183 0.20 -2.70 26.30
CA THR A 183 -0.98 -1.82 26.29
C THR A 183 -0.59 -0.36 26.01
N GLU A 184 0.50 0.12 26.63
CA GLU A 184 1.02 1.47 26.39
C GLU A 184 1.55 1.62 24.96
N ASN A 185 2.30 0.65 24.44
CA ASN A 185 2.77 0.65 23.06
C ASN A 185 1.62 0.65 22.05
N ARG A 186 0.54 -0.09 22.35
CA ARG A 186 -0.66 -0.11 21.51
C ARG A 186 -1.38 1.23 21.55
N ALA A 187 -1.51 1.86 22.71
CA ALA A 187 -2.08 3.20 22.81
C ALA A 187 -1.23 4.21 21.99
N ALA A 188 0.09 4.20 22.17
CA ALA A 188 1.01 5.04 21.42
C ALA A 188 0.93 4.79 19.90
N GLY A 189 0.75 3.54 19.47
CA GLY A 189 0.58 3.20 18.06
C GLY A 189 -0.73 3.71 17.45
N LEU A 190 -1.81 3.78 18.23
CA LEU A 190 -3.05 4.44 17.78
C LEU A 190 -2.86 5.96 17.64
N ASP A 191 -2.13 6.58 18.57
CA ASP A 191 -1.80 8.01 18.48
C ASP A 191 -0.88 8.31 17.29
N GLU A 192 0.09 7.43 17.02
CA GLU A 192 0.93 7.51 15.82
C GLU A 192 0.09 7.39 14.54
N ALA A 193 -0.87 6.46 14.47
CA ALA A 193 -1.77 6.34 13.33
C ALA A 193 -2.57 7.64 13.06
N ARG A 194 -3.05 8.31 14.11
CA ARG A 194 -3.72 9.62 14.01
C ARG A 194 -2.76 10.72 13.57
N SER A 195 -1.52 10.71 14.07
CA SER A 195 -0.48 11.67 13.71
C SER A 195 -0.14 11.57 12.21
N ILE A 196 0.08 10.35 11.72
CA ILE A 196 0.32 10.05 10.30
C ILE A 196 -0.86 10.55 9.47
N ALA A 197 -2.09 10.18 9.84
CA ALA A 197 -3.29 10.61 9.13
C ALA A 197 -3.45 12.14 9.07
N THR A 198 -3.15 12.84 10.17
CA THR A 198 -3.21 14.31 10.23
C THR A 198 -2.18 14.94 9.30
N ALA A 199 -0.95 14.41 9.27
CA ALA A 199 0.09 14.89 8.37
C ALA A 199 -0.23 14.59 6.90
N PHE A 200 -0.72 13.39 6.61
CA PHE A 200 -1.06 12.94 5.27
C PHE A 200 -2.29 13.65 4.69
N ALA A 201 -3.29 13.96 5.52
CA ALA A 201 -4.48 14.70 5.11
C ALA A 201 -4.23 16.22 4.98
N SER A 202 -3.07 16.72 5.43
CA SER A 202 -2.79 18.16 5.44
C SER A 202 -2.77 18.75 4.02
N PRO A 203 -3.48 19.86 3.76
CA PRO A 203 -3.40 20.56 2.47
C PRO A 203 -2.00 21.09 2.16
N THR A 204 -1.16 21.27 3.19
CA THR A 204 0.22 21.74 3.06
C THR A 204 1.23 20.60 3.22
N ARG A 205 0.80 19.34 3.09
CA ARG A 205 1.72 18.21 3.15
C ARG A 205 2.79 18.34 2.07
N ARG A 206 3.99 17.85 2.37
CA ARG A 206 5.05 17.75 1.38
C ARG A 206 4.84 16.47 0.58
N THR A 207 4.68 16.59 -0.74
CA THR A 207 4.72 15.45 -1.66
C THR A 207 6.06 14.72 -1.52
N ARG A 208 6.01 13.41 -1.32
CA ARG A 208 7.20 12.55 -1.35
C ARG A 208 7.43 12.06 -2.77
N ASN A 209 8.66 11.67 -3.07
CA ASN A 209 8.95 10.99 -4.33
C ASN A 209 9.74 9.73 -4.00
N ALA A 210 9.02 8.62 -3.85
CA ALA A 210 9.58 7.35 -3.40
C ALA A 210 10.78 6.89 -4.24
N LYS A 211 10.74 7.14 -5.57
CA LYS A 211 11.83 6.80 -6.48
C LYS A 211 13.05 7.68 -6.23
N ALA A 212 12.89 8.99 -6.12
CA ALA A 212 13.98 9.92 -5.83
C ALA A 212 14.57 9.66 -4.43
N ASP A 213 13.72 9.46 -3.43
CA ASP A 213 14.11 9.18 -2.05
C ASP A 213 14.88 7.86 -1.94
N HIS A 214 14.49 6.84 -2.70
CA HIS A 214 15.23 5.58 -2.79
C HIS A 214 16.61 5.79 -3.42
N LEU A 215 16.70 6.46 -4.57
CA LEU A 215 17.97 6.69 -5.27
C LEU A 215 18.94 7.52 -4.42
N ASN A 216 18.45 8.58 -3.76
CA ASN A 216 19.26 9.40 -2.86
C ASN A 216 19.83 8.59 -1.69
N ARG A 217 19.04 7.70 -1.09
CA ARG A 217 19.53 6.79 -0.04
C ARG A 217 20.61 5.83 -0.56
N ARG A 218 20.42 5.27 -1.75
CA ARG A 218 21.40 4.35 -2.36
C ARG A 218 22.73 5.05 -2.64
N VAL A 219 22.69 6.32 -3.07
CA VAL A 219 23.90 7.14 -3.23
C VAL A 219 24.57 7.41 -1.89
N ALA A 220 23.81 7.75 -0.84
CA ALA A 220 24.36 8.00 0.50
C ALA A 220 24.98 6.75 1.16
N MET A 221 24.57 5.56 0.75
CA MET A 221 25.10 4.28 1.23
C MET A 221 26.22 3.71 0.35
N ALA A 222 26.55 4.37 -0.77
CA ALA A 222 27.64 3.93 -1.63
C ALA A 222 29.00 4.13 -0.91
N PRO A 223 29.91 3.12 -0.96
CA PRO A 223 31.21 3.18 -0.30
C PRO A 223 32.16 4.22 -0.90
#